data_AF-A0A2H1VUM3-F1
#
_entry.id   AF-A0A2H1VUM3-F1
#
_cell.length_a   1.000
_cell.length_b   1.000
_cell.length_c   1.000
_cell.angle_alpha   90.00
_cell.angle_beta   90.00
_cell.angle_gamma   90.00
#
_symmetry.space_group_name_H-M   'P 1'
#
loop_
_entity.id
_entity.type
_entity.pdbx_description
1 polymer ?
#
loop_
_entity_poly.entity_id
_entity_poly.type
_entity_poly.pdbx_seq_one_letter_code
_entity_poly.pdbx_strand_id
1 'polypeptide(L)'
;MLKILTLCAVLGLALCQQPPQVVLPGQGTVIGTISTEGDYFEFHGIPYADATSGINRFKAPLPPPSFQTPLTANRKDIKCVRALGAGYEGTEDCLVANIYTPTIVNTRKLPVMVWIKGKEFDRINNPELSFRNFVEKDVVVVSLNYRESILGFLCLGTETAPGNAGLKDIIAGLKWVQKNIARFGGDPDSITLVGHGSGGAAVDLVTMSPMSKGLVQKAIAQSGNAYSPWAVSRDNLKHAIDVAEALGHTITSIEQLSEVFTRTSVGALMGVINELDLTDNSLAFAPCVERKELEGVEPFLIKTPAEIVRDKELSNIPTIIGFVDYEGTIRSEEAFGNDWLKRMEESFSEFIQPDLEIEDDAAVVDEIKKYYFGSSGTKTTNSYEPYLKYHGDTMILISSLREVRNRVFATTSNTYLYQFSYKGTLGEALVGPINVDSAPHGAEVAYLFHGGSGGTELDHLVSKILVDRWTNFARNGNPTTTHSTVNWEPYTQNEAKFLRIGSTEEIVGRGGRETQPIMEIALINPHPQTAAFWEGIYSSHFLDAQSNWEIIDRNEDTPTTTLSPGGIDECDGDDCSDDNGSGNGDDDCEGDDCDEENSASTAISYTFLIISLFSILNHFHSSQILS
;
A
#
# COMPACT_ATOMS: atom_id res chain seq x y z
N MET A 1 -54.13 30.73 22.26
CA MET A 1 -52.77 31.21 22.58
C MET A 1 -51.95 30.20 23.39
N LEU A 2 -52.46 29.63 24.48
CA LEU A 2 -51.67 28.72 25.33
C LEU A 2 -51.18 27.44 24.65
N LYS A 3 -51.94 26.89 23.68
CA LYS A 3 -51.56 25.71 22.86
C LYS A 3 -50.51 25.99 21.78
N ILE A 4 -50.36 27.25 21.34
CA ILE A 4 -49.35 27.66 20.35
C ILE A 4 -48.01 27.88 21.05
N LEU A 5 -48.02 28.41 22.28
CA LEU A 5 -46.82 28.52 23.11
C LEU A 5 -46.24 27.17 23.53
N THR A 6 -47.07 26.14 23.76
CA THR A 6 -46.59 24.78 24.05
C THR A 6 -46.02 24.11 22.80
N LEU A 7 -46.59 24.37 21.61
CA LEU A 7 -46.05 23.85 20.36
C LEU A 7 -44.71 24.54 19.99
N CYS A 8 -44.57 25.85 20.22
CA CYS A 8 -43.29 26.56 20.07
C CYS A 8 -42.24 26.17 21.12
N ALA A 9 -42.65 25.80 22.34
CA ALA A 9 -41.73 25.29 23.35
C ALA A 9 -41.27 23.85 23.07
N VAL A 10 -42.13 23.01 22.47
CA VAL A 10 -41.78 21.65 22.04
C VAL A 10 -40.98 21.65 20.72
N LEU A 11 -41.22 22.61 19.81
CA LEU A 11 -40.35 22.83 18.63
C LEU A 11 -39.02 23.52 18.99
N GLY A 12 -38.95 24.32 20.05
CA GLY A 12 -37.70 24.89 20.57
C GLY A 12 -36.84 23.90 21.37
N LEU A 13 -37.41 22.72 21.69
CA LEU A 13 -36.74 21.60 22.35
C LEU A 13 -36.41 20.45 21.39
N ALA A 14 -36.59 20.64 20.07
CA ALA A 14 -35.74 19.97 19.09
C ALA A 14 -34.32 20.51 19.31
N LEU A 15 -33.68 19.95 20.34
CA LEU A 15 -32.38 20.31 20.87
C LEU A 15 -31.44 20.54 19.70
N CYS A 16 -30.97 21.77 19.58
CA CYS A 16 -29.71 22.04 18.92
C CYS A 16 -28.66 21.30 19.74
N GLN A 17 -28.48 19.99 19.46
CA GLN A 17 -27.39 19.21 20.02
C GLN A 17 -26.13 19.95 19.62
N GLN A 18 -25.45 20.54 20.60
CA GLN A 18 -24.21 21.21 20.32
C GLN A 18 -23.26 20.20 19.69
N PRO A 19 -22.57 20.56 18.59
CA PRO A 19 -21.65 19.65 17.93
C PRO A 19 -20.61 19.15 18.94
N PRO A 20 -20.17 17.89 18.88
CA PRO A 20 -19.22 17.34 19.85
C PRO A 20 -17.92 18.15 19.81
N GLN A 21 -17.44 18.56 20.99
CA GLN A 21 -16.23 19.38 21.11
C GLN A 21 -15.19 18.69 21.99
N VAL A 22 -13.93 18.72 21.57
CA VAL A 22 -12.80 18.15 22.30
C VAL A 22 -11.67 19.16 22.37
N VAL A 23 -11.06 19.31 23.56
CA VAL A 23 -9.90 20.20 23.77
C VAL A 23 -8.61 19.37 23.75
N LEU A 24 -7.73 19.68 22.81
CA LEU A 24 -6.44 19.04 22.60
C LEU A 24 -5.33 19.85 23.27
N PRO A 25 -4.60 19.30 24.27
CA PRO A 25 -3.57 20.03 25.01
C PRO A 25 -2.44 20.55 24.12
N GLY A 26 -2.26 21.88 24.09
CA GLY A 26 -1.25 22.56 23.29
C GLY A 26 -1.58 22.68 21.81
N GLN A 27 -2.75 22.18 21.37
CA GLN A 27 -3.17 22.23 19.97
C GLN A 27 -4.42 23.09 19.76
N GLY A 28 -5.41 23.03 20.65
CA GLY A 28 -6.63 23.85 20.62
C GLY A 28 -7.93 23.03 20.70
N THR A 29 -9.07 23.64 20.41
CA THR A 29 -10.40 22.97 20.43
C THR A 29 -10.81 22.45 19.05
N VAL A 30 -11.16 21.17 18.94
CA VAL A 30 -11.73 20.58 17.72
C VAL A 30 -13.23 20.38 17.86
N ILE A 31 -13.99 20.66 16.81
CA ILE A 31 -15.44 20.51 16.74
C ILE A 31 -15.75 19.45 15.68
N GLY A 32 -16.36 18.34 16.10
CA GLY A 32 -16.76 17.25 15.22
C GLY A 32 -18.24 17.31 14.84
N THR A 33 -18.74 16.21 14.31
CA THR A 33 -20.14 16.02 13.90
C THR A 33 -20.70 14.73 14.48
N ILE A 34 -22.03 14.63 14.51
CA ILE A 34 -22.71 13.35 14.73
C ILE A 34 -22.77 12.64 13.38
N SER A 35 -22.45 11.34 13.36
CA SER A 35 -22.47 10.55 12.13
C SER A 35 -23.89 10.42 11.56
N THR A 36 -23.97 10.31 10.23
CA THR A 36 -25.21 9.95 9.53
C THR A 36 -25.41 8.44 9.44
N GLU A 37 -24.38 7.64 9.70
CA GLU A 37 -24.41 6.18 9.54
C GLU A 37 -24.79 5.46 10.85
N GLY A 38 -24.70 6.11 11.99
CA GLY A 38 -25.03 5.52 13.29
C GLY A 38 -24.98 6.52 14.44
N ASP A 39 -25.24 6.06 15.65
CA ASP A 39 -25.21 6.88 16.87
C ASP A 39 -23.77 7.00 17.41
N TYR A 40 -22.95 7.76 16.70
CA TYR A 40 -21.55 8.02 17.07
C TYR A 40 -21.04 9.37 16.55
N PHE A 41 -19.85 9.78 17.00
CA PHE A 41 -19.22 11.04 16.64
C PHE A 41 -18.07 10.85 15.65
N GLU A 42 -17.92 11.83 14.76
CA GLU A 42 -16.88 11.88 13.75
C GLU A 42 -16.08 13.19 13.86
N PHE A 43 -14.76 13.09 13.69
CA PHE A 43 -13.86 14.23 13.58
C PHE A 43 -12.92 13.98 12.41
N HIS A 44 -12.99 14.80 11.37
CA HIS A 44 -12.23 14.60 10.13
C HIS A 44 -11.19 15.70 9.92
N GLY A 45 -10.00 15.32 9.46
CA GLY A 45 -8.98 16.26 9.01
C GLY A 45 -8.25 16.98 10.14
N ILE A 46 -8.08 16.34 11.31
CA ILE A 46 -7.30 16.91 12.43
C ILE A 46 -5.81 16.76 12.12
N PRO A 47 -5.02 17.84 11.97
CA PRO A 47 -3.59 17.70 11.69
C PRO A 47 -2.86 17.06 12.87
N TYR A 48 -2.15 15.97 12.64
CA TYR A 48 -1.31 15.34 13.67
C TYR A 48 0.17 15.72 13.55
N ALA A 49 0.53 16.41 12.45
CA ALA A 49 1.86 16.92 12.14
C ALA A 49 1.75 18.26 11.38
N ASP A 50 2.86 19.00 11.29
CA ASP A 50 2.96 20.25 10.51
C ASP A 50 3.07 20.00 9.00
N ALA A 51 3.03 21.08 8.23
CA ALA A 51 3.17 21.09 6.77
C ALA A 51 4.44 20.35 6.31
N THR A 52 4.23 19.44 5.37
CA THR A 52 5.26 18.59 4.77
C THR A 52 5.75 19.13 3.44
N SER A 53 5.21 20.22 2.92
CA SER A 53 5.66 20.84 1.67
C SER A 53 7.01 21.60 1.78
N GLY A 54 7.57 21.97 0.62
CA GLY A 54 8.77 22.80 0.53
C GLY A 54 10.02 22.14 1.13
N ILE A 55 10.71 22.82 2.05
CA ILE A 55 11.96 22.31 2.67
C ILE A 55 11.75 21.05 3.53
N ASN A 56 10.50 20.72 3.85
CA ASN A 56 10.12 19.54 4.65
C ASN A 56 9.70 18.34 3.78
N ARG A 57 9.68 18.48 2.44
CA ARG A 57 9.11 17.53 1.47
C ARG A 57 9.44 16.07 1.72
N PHE A 58 10.71 15.75 1.98
CA PHE A 58 11.20 14.39 2.15
C PHE A 58 11.73 14.10 3.56
N LYS A 59 11.44 14.99 4.52
CA LYS A 59 11.94 14.90 5.90
C LYS A 59 10.89 14.30 6.83
N ALA A 60 11.34 13.88 8.01
CA ALA A 60 10.45 13.54 9.12
C ALA A 60 9.50 14.71 9.43
N PRO A 61 8.23 14.45 9.74
CA PRO A 61 7.26 15.51 10.01
C PRO A 61 7.55 16.24 11.33
N LEU A 62 7.23 17.53 11.36
CA LEU A 62 7.31 18.35 12.57
C LEU A 62 6.05 18.19 13.45
N PRO A 63 6.11 18.56 14.74
CA PRO A 63 4.95 18.51 15.64
C PRO A 63 3.72 19.26 15.09
N PRO A 64 2.48 18.86 15.46
CA PRO A 64 1.26 19.45 14.92
C PRO A 64 1.14 20.95 15.21
N PRO A 65 0.49 21.72 14.31
CA PRO A 65 0.23 23.13 14.51
C PRO A 65 -0.81 23.35 15.61
N SER A 66 -0.70 24.50 16.30
CA SER A 66 -1.71 24.96 17.26
C SER A 66 -2.69 25.95 16.61
N PHE A 67 -3.96 25.91 17.00
CA PHE A 67 -5.01 26.79 16.51
C PHE A 67 -5.64 27.58 17.66
N GLN A 68 -5.72 28.91 17.48
CA GLN A 68 -6.30 29.83 18.47
C GLN A 68 -7.83 29.83 18.44
N THR A 69 -8.41 29.60 17.27
CA THR A 69 -9.85 29.44 17.06
C THR A 69 -10.20 27.96 16.97
N PRO A 70 -11.41 27.54 17.40
CA PRO A 70 -11.82 26.15 17.26
C PRO A 70 -11.73 25.67 15.80
N LEU A 71 -11.16 24.50 15.58
CA LEU A 71 -11.06 23.83 14.28
C LEU A 71 -12.33 23.01 14.03
N THR A 72 -13.06 23.31 12.96
CA THR A 72 -14.14 22.45 12.48
C THR A 72 -13.54 21.23 11.77
N ALA A 73 -13.66 20.06 12.38
CA ALA A 73 -13.09 18.81 11.90
C ALA A 73 -14.09 18.06 11.00
N ASN A 74 -14.31 18.59 9.79
CA ASN A 74 -15.27 18.04 8.82
C ASN A 74 -14.69 17.86 7.39
N ARG A 75 -13.37 17.96 7.23
CA ARG A 75 -12.69 17.79 5.93
C ARG A 75 -12.40 16.31 5.66
N LYS A 76 -13.29 15.66 4.90
CA LYS A 76 -13.22 14.22 4.58
C LYS A 76 -12.32 13.88 3.39
N ASP A 77 -12.00 14.86 2.56
CA ASP A 77 -11.41 14.73 1.22
C ASP A 77 -9.88 14.94 1.18
N ILE A 78 -9.24 15.07 2.34
CA ILE A 78 -7.79 15.25 2.40
C ILE A 78 -7.11 13.92 2.07
N LYS A 79 -6.40 13.90 0.95
CA LYS A 79 -5.56 12.78 0.51
C LYS A 79 -4.11 13.24 0.35
N CYS A 80 -3.17 12.34 0.61
CA CYS A 80 -1.78 12.56 0.23
C CYS A 80 -1.62 12.45 -1.28
N VAL A 81 -0.60 13.15 -1.79
CA VAL A 81 -0.26 13.09 -3.22
C VAL A 81 0.02 11.66 -3.64
N ARG A 82 -0.61 11.25 -4.74
CA ARG A 82 -0.36 9.96 -5.37
C ARG A 82 -0.66 9.98 -6.87
N ALA A 83 0.05 9.11 -7.59
CA ALA A 83 -0.10 8.91 -9.02
C ALA A 83 -1.36 8.05 -9.32
N LEU A 84 -2.03 8.29 -10.45
CA LEU A 84 -3.30 7.64 -10.81
C LEU A 84 -3.21 6.80 -12.10
N GLY A 85 -2.01 6.55 -12.63
CA GLY A 85 -1.79 6.04 -13.99
C GLY A 85 -1.94 7.14 -15.05
N ALA A 86 -2.84 8.10 -14.84
CA ALA A 86 -2.90 9.35 -15.59
C ALA A 86 -3.15 10.53 -14.64
N GLY A 87 -2.19 11.45 -14.57
CA GLY A 87 -2.24 12.58 -13.64
C GLY A 87 -1.99 12.17 -12.18
N TYR A 88 -2.52 12.96 -11.24
CA TYR A 88 -2.37 12.75 -9.81
C TYR A 88 -3.55 13.35 -9.03
N GLU A 89 -3.70 12.96 -7.78
CA GLU A 89 -4.60 13.63 -6.82
C GLU A 89 -3.89 13.92 -5.50
N GLY A 90 -4.58 14.61 -4.59
CA GLY A 90 -4.10 14.88 -3.24
C GLY A 90 -3.26 16.15 -3.09
N THR A 91 -2.76 16.36 -1.89
CA THR A 91 -1.93 17.52 -1.51
C THR A 91 -0.73 17.09 -0.70
N GLU A 92 0.36 17.87 -0.73
CA GLU A 92 1.56 17.56 0.06
C GLU A 92 1.25 17.68 1.56
N ASP A 93 0.44 18.65 1.97
CA ASP A 93 0.05 18.87 3.37
C ASP A 93 -1.17 18.02 3.74
N CYS A 94 -0.94 16.71 3.85
CA CYS A 94 -2.00 15.70 4.01
C CYS A 94 -2.02 14.97 5.36
N LEU A 95 -1.11 15.30 6.29
CA LEU A 95 -0.92 14.56 7.54
C LEU A 95 -2.02 14.84 8.58
N VAL A 96 -3.16 14.18 8.37
CA VAL A 96 -4.35 14.32 9.21
C VAL A 96 -4.84 12.99 9.77
N ALA A 97 -5.51 13.08 10.92
CA ALA A 97 -6.20 11.99 11.58
C ALA A 97 -7.72 12.20 11.49
N ASN A 98 -8.43 11.12 11.18
CA ASN A 98 -9.89 11.04 11.28
C ASN A 98 -10.25 10.14 12.46
N ILE A 99 -11.17 10.57 13.32
CA ILE A 99 -11.59 9.84 14.53
C ILE A 99 -13.06 9.52 14.45
N TYR A 100 -13.40 8.25 14.70
CA TYR A 100 -14.75 7.72 14.79
C TYR A 100 -14.90 7.13 16.19
N THR A 101 -15.82 7.66 16.99
CA THR A 101 -15.95 7.28 18.40
C THR A 101 -17.40 7.24 18.88
N PRO A 102 -17.80 6.24 19.68
CA PRO A 102 -19.16 6.19 20.22
C PRO A 102 -19.37 7.22 21.34
N THR A 103 -18.30 7.84 21.86
CA THR A 103 -18.38 8.72 23.02
C THR A 103 -17.20 9.67 23.15
N ILE A 104 -17.46 10.91 23.59
CA ILE A 104 -16.42 11.86 23.99
C ILE A 104 -16.21 11.90 25.52
N VAL A 105 -16.69 10.88 26.23
CA VAL A 105 -16.52 10.74 27.68
C VAL A 105 -15.17 10.12 27.99
N ASN A 106 -14.24 10.95 28.45
CA ASN A 106 -12.83 10.61 28.75
C ASN A 106 -12.61 9.49 29.79
N THR A 107 -13.65 8.96 30.44
CA THR A 107 -13.54 7.88 31.45
C THR A 107 -13.81 6.48 30.89
N ARG A 108 -14.21 6.34 29.62
CA ARG A 108 -14.66 5.05 29.06
C ARG A 108 -13.53 4.06 28.75
N LYS A 109 -12.33 4.54 28.40
CA LYS A 109 -11.14 3.72 28.06
C LYS A 109 -11.47 2.57 27.09
N LEU A 110 -11.91 2.92 25.88
CA LEU A 110 -12.25 1.97 24.84
C LEU A 110 -10.99 1.52 24.07
N PRO A 111 -10.92 0.26 23.57
CA PRO A 111 -9.85 -0.14 22.67
C PRO A 111 -9.79 0.78 21.45
N VAL A 112 -8.57 1.06 20.99
CA VAL A 112 -8.31 1.94 19.85
C VAL A 112 -7.78 1.11 18.70
N MET A 113 -8.42 1.20 17.54
CA MET A 113 -7.89 0.66 16.28
C MET A 113 -7.40 1.82 15.41
N VAL A 114 -6.11 1.81 15.09
CA VAL A 114 -5.49 2.79 14.19
C VAL A 114 -5.35 2.13 12.83
N TRP A 115 -6.13 2.60 11.86
CA TRP A 115 -6.15 2.13 10.48
C TRP A 115 -5.13 2.87 9.62
N ILE A 116 -4.21 2.11 9.04
CA ILE A 116 -3.25 2.56 8.02
C ILE A 116 -3.78 2.07 6.68
N LYS A 117 -4.27 3.02 5.90
CA LYS A 117 -4.90 2.74 4.62
C LYS A 117 -3.84 2.42 3.55
N GLY A 118 -4.07 1.35 2.77
CA GLY A 118 -3.33 1.09 1.53
C GLY A 118 -3.93 1.81 0.32
N LYS A 119 -3.14 2.03 -0.74
CA LYS A 119 -3.53 2.80 -1.93
C LYS A 119 -4.79 2.26 -2.63
N GLU A 120 -5.01 0.95 -2.53
CA GLU A 120 -6.07 0.19 -3.19
C GLU A 120 -7.49 0.56 -2.73
N PHE A 121 -7.65 1.21 -1.56
CA PHE A 121 -8.97 1.59 -1.01
C PHE A 121 -9.33 3.06 -1.23
N ASP A 122 -8.63 3.78 -2.10
CA ASP A 122 -8.93 5.18 -2.43
C ASP A 122 -9.23 5.40 -3.92
N ARG A 123 -9.43 4.35 -4.71
CA ARG A 123 -9.78 4.49 -6.14
C ARG A 123 -11.07 5.31 -6.29
N ILE A 124 -11.15 6.12 -7.35
CA ILE A 124 -12.25 7.08 -7.60
C ILE A 124 -13.63 6.40 -7.55
N ASN A 125 -13.71 5.12 -7.91
CA ASN A 125 -14.95 4.35 -7.98
C ASN A 125 -15.18 3.42 -6.79
N ASN A 126 -14.28 3.40 -5.78
CA ASN A 126 -14.45 2.53 -4.62
C ASN A 126 -15.41 3.16 -3.61
N PRO A 127 -16.26 2.36 -2.95
CA PRO A 127 -17.07 2.85 -1.84
C PRO A 127 -16.17 3.35 -0.70
N GLU A 128 -16.58 4.45 -0.05
CA GLU A 128 -15.92 4.95 1.15
C GLU A 128 -16.01 3.89 2.26
N LEU A 129 -14.90 3.65 2.97
CA LEU A 129 -14.86 2.71 4.08
C LEU A 129 -15.73 3.23 5.23
N SER A 130 -16.71 2.44 5.67
CA SER A 130 -17.49 2.75 6.87
C SER A 130 -16.90 2.05 8.09
N PHE A 131 -16.58 2.84 9.12
CA PHE A 131 -16.08 2.33 10.39
C PHE A 131 -17.19 1.99 11.39
N ARG A 132 -18.46 2.12 10.99
CA ARG A 132 -19.65 1.88 11.82
C ARG A 132 -19.60 0.55 12.55
N ASN A 133 -19.24 -0.53 11.85
CA ASN A 133 -19.20 -1.90 12.39
C ASN A 133 -18.29 -2.04 13.62
N PHE A 134 -17.21 -1.26 13.69
CA PHE A 134 -16.30 -1.23 14.83
C PHE A 134 -16.81 -0.32 15.94
N VAL A 135 -17.32 0.85 15.58
CA VAL A 135 -17.79 1.87 16.53
C VAL A 135 -19.02 1.38 17.31
N GLU A 136 -19.97 0.71 16.65
CA GLU A 136 -21.13 0.09 17.30
C GLU A 136 -20.74 -1.03 18.27
N LYS A 137 -19.51 -1.53 18.16
CA LYS A 137 -18.91 -2.49 19.08
C LYS A 137 -18.00 -1.82 20.11
N ASP A 138 -18.21 -0.55 20.45
CA ASP A 138 -17.44 0.16 21.50
C ASP A 138 -15.92 0.16 21.22
N VAL A 139 -15.53 0.39 19.97
CA VAL A 139 -14.14 0.60 19.55
C VAL A 139 -13.97 2.02 19.02
N VAL A 140 -12.91 2.71 19.42
CA VAL A 140 -12.52 3.98 18.80
C VAL A 140 -11.65 3.68 17.60
N VAL A 141 -12.04 4.18 16.44
CA VAL A 141 -11.24 4.02 15.22
C VAL A 141 -10.57 5.33 14.86
N VAL A 142 -9.28 5.27 14.54
CA VAL A 142 -8.49 6.39 14.02
C VAL A 142 -7.97 6.00 12.65
N SER A 143 -8.27 6.76 11.60
CA SER A 143 -7.62 6.62 10.29
C SER A 143 -6.51 7.67 10.19
N LEU A 144 -5.31 7.25 9.77
CA LEU A 144 -4.17 8.16 9.55
C LEU A 144 -3.82 8.21 8.07
N ASN A 145 -3.74 9.42 7.52
CA ASN A 145 -3.04 9.64 6.26
C ASN A 145 -1.53 9.61 6.50
N TYR A 146 -0.73 9.16 5.54
CA TYR A 146 0.73 9.25 5.56
C TYR A 146 1.25 9.45 4.14
N ARG A 147 2.43 10.07 3.96
CA ARG A 147 2.98 10.27 2.61
C ARG A 147 3.31 8.94 1.95
N GLU A 148 2.95 8.81 0.68
CA GLU A 148 3.22 7.65 -0.17
C GLU A 148 4.19 8.02 -1.31
N SER A 149 4.57 7.02 -2.12
CA SER A 149 5.41 7.21 -3.32
C SER A 149 6.73 7.93 -3.00
N ILE A 150 7.31 8.66 -3.96
CA ILE A 150 8.55 9.41 -3.80
C ILE A 150 8.51 10.39 -2.61
N LEU A 151 7.34 10.96 -2.29
CA LEU A 151 7.21 11.94 -1.20
C LEU A 151 7.32 11.30 0.18
N GLY A 152 6.90 10.04 0.31
CA GLY A 152 7.04 9.26 1.54
C GLY A 152 8.33 8.46 1.63
N PHE A 153 8.90 8.07 0.48
CA PHE A 153 9.90 6.99 0.42
C PHE A 153 11.13 7.30 -0.42
N LEU A 154 11.35 8.55 -0.84
CA LEU A 154 12.66 8.95 -1.36
C LEU A 154 13.73 8.74 -0.27
N CYS A 155 14.72 7.92 -0.58
CA CYS A 155 15.77 7.53 0.36
C CYS A 155 17.14 7.76 -0.27
N LEU A 156 17.72 8.92 0.02
CA LEU A 156 19.03 9.33 -0.49
C LEU A 156 20.13 9.26 0.58
N GLY A 157 19.75 9.12 1.86
CA GLY A 157 20.72 9.12 2.96
C GLY A 157 21.40 10.47 3.14
N THR A 158 20.68 11.55 2.81
CA THR A 158 21.08 12.95 3.01
C THR A 158 20.16 13.60 4.04
N GLU A 159 20.56 14.76 4.60
CA GLU A 159 19.69 15.52 5.51
C GLU A 159 18.38 15.99 4.85
N THR A 160 18.38 16.17 3.52
CA THR A 160 17.21 16.60 2.74
C THR A 160 16.23 15.47 2.48
N ALA A 161 16.72 14.24 2.26
CA ALA A 161 15.90 13.05 2.06
C ALA A 161 16.54 11.83 2.76
N PRO A 162 16.40 11.73 4.10
CA PRO A 162 17.05 10.66 4.86
C PRO A 162 16.47 9.27 4.58
N GLY A 163 15.22 9.21 4.12
CA GLY A 163 14.44 7.98 3.95
C GLY A 163 13.26 7.89 4.92
N ASN A 164 12.34 6.97 4.58
CA ASN A 164 11.22 6.53 5.41
C ASN A 164 10.32 7.66 5.97
N ALA A 165 10.15 8.76 5.24
CA ALA A 165 9.32 9.88 5.68
C ALA A 165 7.86 9.43 5.96
N GLY A 166 7.28 8.59 5.10
CA GLY A 166 5.94 8.03 5.28
C GLY A 166 5.79 7.14 6.53
N LEU A 167 6.81 6.35 6.88
CA LEU A 167 6.78 5.57 8.13
C LEU A 167 6.96 6.46 9.37
N LYS A 168 7.77 7.52 9.26
CA LYS A 168 7.91 8.55 10.30
C LYS A 168 6.62 9.36 10.48
N ASP A 169 5.82 9.53 9.44
CA ASP A 169 4.46 10.09 9.51
C ASP A 169 3.55 9.21 10.38
N ILE A 170 3.56 7.89 10.15
CA ILE A 170 2.80 6.94 10.98
C ILE A 170 3.26 7.00 12.44
N ILE A 171 4.57 7.06 12.71
CA ILE A 171 5.09 7.23 14.08
C ILE A 171 4.61 8.54 14.72
N ALA A 172 4.62 9.66 13.99
CA ALA A 172 4.12 10.93 14.48
C ALA A 172 2.62 10.87 14.79
N GLY A 173 1.83 10.23 13.91
CA GLY A 173 0.41 9.97 14.11
C GLY A 173 0.15 9.11 15.36
N LEU A 174 0.92 8.03 15.56
CA LEU A 174 0.81 7.18 16.75
C LEU A 174 1.16 7.92 18.05
N LYS A 175 2.22 8.75 18.04
CA LYS A 175 2.56 9.64 19.17
C LYS A 175 1.42 10.63 19.46
N TRP A 176 0.79 11.16 18.41
CA TRP A 176 -0.36 12.04 18.55
C TRP A 176 -1.59 11.31 19.12
N VAL A 177 -1.88 10.09 18.64
CA VAL A 177 -2.97 9.25 19.14
C VAL A 177 -2.77 8.96 20.63
N GLN A 178 -1.58 8.49 21.05
CA GLN A 178 -1.28 8.26 22.47
C GLN A 178 -1.55 9.48 23.35
N LYS A 179 -1.14 10.66 22.89
CA LYS A 179 -1.29 11.89 23.67
C LYS A 179 -2.75 12.34 23.80
N ASN A 180 -3.60 12.04 22.82
CA ASN A 180 -4.90 12.70 22.68
C ASN A 180 -6.12 11.77 22.76
N ILE A 181 -5.99 10.47 22.46
CA ILE A 181 -7.15 9.59 22.20
C ILE A 181 -8.06 9.38 23.41
N ALA A 182 -7.52 9.54 24.63
CA ALA A 182 -8.30 9.54 25.86
C ALA A 182 -9.47 10.55 25.82
N ARG A 183 -9.25 11.72 25.21
CA ARG A 183 -10.27 12.76 25.08
C ARG A 183 -11.42 12.40 24.13
N PHE A 184 -11.20 11.38 23.31
CA PHE A 184 -12.20 10.78 22.42
C PHE A 184 -12.73 9.45 22.96
N GLY A 185 -12.55 9.18 24.26
CA GLY A 185 -13.04 7.97 24.94
C GLY A 185 -12.15 6.73 24.78
N GLY A 186 -11.08 6.81 23.99
CA GLY A 186 -10.16 5.69 23.77
C GLY A 186 -9.17 5.47 24.91
N ASP A 187 -8.54 4.29 24.94
CA ASP A 187 -7.50 3.94 25.89
C ASP A 187 -6.13 4.03 25.20
N PRO A 188 -5.26 5.00 25.57
CA PRO A 188 -3.93 5.14 24.96
C PRO A 188 -3.01 3.94 25.25
N ASP A 189 -3.36 3.10 26.22
CA ASP A 189 -2.64 1.87 26.58
C ASP A 189 -3.17 0.62 25.85
N SER A 190 -4.15 0.77 24.95
CA SER A 190 -4.75 -0.35 24.19
C SER A 190 -4.95 0.03 22.73
N ILE A 191 -3.84 0.31 22.05
CA ILE A 191 -3.77 0.64 20.62
C ILE A 191 -3.46 -0.63 19.82
N THR A 192 -4.32 -0.87 18.83
CA THR A 192 -4.16 -1.92 17.81
C THR A 192 -3.89 -1.24 16.48
N LEU A 193 -2.72 -1.46 15.90
CA LEU A 193 -2.38 -0.96 14.57
C LEU A 193 -2.87 -1.95 13.52
N VAL A 194 -3.59 -1.49 12.51
CA VAL A 194 -4.25 -2.33 11.51
C VAL A 194 -4.00 -1.74 10.13
N GLY A 195 -3.63 -2.57 9.15
CA GLY A 195 -3.49 -2.11 7.78
C GLY A 195 -3.57 -3.25 6.78
N HIS A 196 -3.84 -2.89 5.53
CA HIS A 196 -3.91 -3.80 4.40
C HIS A 196 -2.92 -3.38 3.30
N GLY A 197 -2.38 -4.34 2.54
CA GLY A 197 -1.49 -4.06 1.42
C GLY A 197 -0.24 -3.30 1.87
N SER A 198 0.04 -2.16 1.24
CA SER A 198 1.13 -1.27 1.67
C SER A 198 0.99 -0.79 3.11
N GLY A 199 -0.25 -0.59 3.58
CA GLY A 199 -0.55 -0.31 4.97
C GLY A 199 -0.24 -1.48 5.89
N GLY A 200 -0.47 -2.72 5.44
CA GLY A 200 -0.12 -3.95 6.17
C GLY A 200 1.39 -4.12 6.31
N ALA A 201 2.14 -3.89 5.24
CA ALA A 201 3.61 -3.85 5.29
C ALA A 201 4.13 -2.74 6.22
N ALA A 202 3.52 -1.55 6.18
CA ALA A 202 3.86 -0.46 7.08
C ALA A 202 3.55 -0.80 8.56
N VAL A 203 2.41 -1.43 8.86
CA VAL A 203 2.07 -1.92 10.21
C VAL A 203 3.17 -2.84 10.71
N ASP A 204 3.58 -3.80 9.88
CA ASP A 204 4.58 -4.78 10.27
C ASP A 204 5.95 -4.15 10.51
N LEU A 205 6.41 -3.28 9.59
CA LEU A 205 7.64 -2.51 9.72
C LEU A 205 7.64 -1.59 10.96
N VAL A 206 6.50 -1.00 11.31
CA VAL A 206 6.35 -0.24 12.56
C VAL A 206 6.63 -1.15 13.76
N THR A 207 6.18 -2.41 13.76
CA THR A 207 6.50 -3.34 14.87
C THR A 207 7.99 -3.66 14.98
N MET A 208 8.75 -3.50 13.90
CA MET A 208 10.20 -3.75 13.83
C MET A 208 11.05 -2.52 14.17
N SER A 209 10.49 -1.31 14.11
CA SER A 209 11.23 -0.08 14.41
C SER A 209 11.32 0.20 15.91
N PRO A 210 12.50 0.58 16.45
CA PRO A 210 12.63 1.08 17.82
C PRO A 210 11.77 2.32 18.12
N MET A 211 11.44 3.13 17.10
CA MET A 211 10.62 4.33 17.25
C MET A 211 9.18 4.04 17.69
N SER A 212 8.70 2.81 17.48
CA SER A 212 7.34 2.40 17.85
C SER A 212 7.22 1.89 19.29
N LYS A 213 8.34 1.78 20.01
CA LYS A 213 8.39 1.17 21.34
C LYS A 213 7.41 1.84 22.30
N GLY A 214 6.44 1.06 22.77
CA GLY A 214 5.41 1.51 23.69
C GLY A 214 4.25 2.24 23.03
N LEU A 215 4.26 2.51 21.72
CA LEU A 215 3.19 3.19 20.98
C LEU A 215 2.03 2.26 20.61
N VAL A 216 2.32 0.98 20.37
CA VAL A 216 1.36 -0.01 19.86
C VAL A 216 1.39 -1.25 20.76
N GLN A 217 0.23 -1.82 21.07
CA GLN A 217 0.10 -3.00 21.93
C GLN A 217 -0.35 -4.25 21.17
N LYS A 218 -0.91 -4.11 19.97
CA LYS A 218 -1.38 -5.19 19.08
C LYS A 218 -1.21 -4.77 17.62
N ALA A 219 -1.00 -5.72 16.73
CA ALA A 219 -0.88 -5.44 15.29
C ALA A 219 -1.73 -6.41 14.45
N ILE A 220 -2.26 -5.92 13.32
CA ILE A 220 -2.95 -6.71 12.31
C ILE A 220 -2.41 -6.29 10.93
N ALA A 221 -1.69 -7.19 10.28
CA ALA A 221 -1.13 -7.00 8.94
C ALA A 221 -1.89 -7.89 7.94
N GLN A 222 -2.63 -7.26 7.03
CA GLN A 222 -3.49 -7.94 6.06
C GLN A 222 -2.90 -7.82 4.66
N SER A 223 -2.66 -8.93 3.98
CA SER A 223 -2.18 -8.98 2.58
C SER A 223 -0.97 -8.07 2.30
N GLY A 224 -0.03 -8.01 3.24
CA GLY A 224 1.21 -7.23 3.15
C GLY A 224 1.96 -7.25 4.49
N ASN A 225 3.28 -7.41 4.44
CA ASN A 225 4.14 -7.55 5.62
C ASN A 225 5.58 -7.12 5.29
N ALA A 226 6.47 -7.08 6.29
CA ALA A 226 7.85 -6.62 6.12
C ALA A 226 8.73 -7.55 5.27
N TYR A 227 8.31 -8.80 5.06
CA TYR A 227 8.98 -9.77 4.18
C TYR A 227 8.42 -9.77 2.76
N SER A 228 7.39 -8.97 2.45
CA SER A 228 6.93 -8.85 1.07
C SER A 228 8.05 -8.28 0.20
N PRO A 229 8.29 -8.80 -1.03
CA PRO A 229 9.44 -8.40 -1.85
C PRO A 229 9.51 -6.89 -2.12
N TRP A 230 8.36 -6.24 -2.11
CA TRP A 230 8.14 -4.81 -2.33
C TRP A 230 8.14 -3.94 -1.07
N ALA A 231 8.25 -4.52 0.13
CA ALA A 231 8.09 -3.79 1.40
C ALA A 231 9.33 -3.00 1.82
N VAL A 232 10.53 -3.46 1.44
CA VAL A 232 11.80 -2.76 1.70
C VAL A 232 12.66 -2.84 0.46
N SER A 233 13.22 -1.70 0.04
CA SER A 233 14.06 -1.57 -1.14
C SER A 233 15.38 -2.33 -0.99
N ARG A 234 15.87 -2.81 -2.14
CA ARG A 234 17.20 -3.39 -2.35
C ARG A 234 18.13 -2.49 -3.16
N ASP A 235 17.55 -1.45 -3.75
CA ASP A 235 18.29 -0.39 -4.40
C ASP A 235 17.46 0.89 -4.30
N ASN A 236 17.73 1.67 -3.27
CA ASN A 236 17.08 2.95 -3.02
C ASN A 236 17.48 4.03 -4.03
N LEU A 237 18.56 3.85 -4.79
CA LEU A 237 19.06 4.84 -5.74
C LEU A 237 18.60 4.57 -7.18
N LYS A 238 18.40 3.31 -7.58
CA LYS A 238 17.97 2.94 -8.95
C LYS A 238 16.86 3.81 -9.50
N HIS A 239 15.68 3.74 -8.91
CA HIS A 239 14.52 4.49 -9.40
C HIS A 239 14.63 6.00 -9.16
N ALA A 240 15.41 6.44 -8.18
CA ALA A 240 15.71 7.85 -8.00
C ALA A 240 16.54 8.39 -9.18
N ILE A 241 17.52 7.63 -9.66
CA ILE A 241 18.31 7.98 -10.85
C ILE A 241 17.40 7.94 -12.09
N ASP A 242 16.67 6.84 -12.30
CA ASP A 242 15.83 6.66 -13.49
C ASP A 242 14.77 7.79 -13.63
N VAL A 243 14.15 8.19 -12.51
CA VAL A 243 13.19 9.31 -12.52
C VAL A 243 13.88 10.65 -12.80
N ALA A 244 15.07 10.89 -12.25
CA ALA A 244 15.80 12.14 -12.50
C ALA A 244 16.27 12.25 -13.97
N GLU A 245 16.73 11.15 -14.55
CA GLU A 245 17.11 11.06 -15.97
C GLU A 245 15.91 11.28 -16.89
N ALA A 246 14.76 10.68 -16.57
CA ALA A 246 13.52 10.90 -17.31
C ALA A 246 12.99 12.35 -17.21
N LEU A 247 13.38 13.10 -16.16
CA LEU A 247 13.15 14.53 -16.04
C LEU A 247 14.17 15.39 -16.80
N GLY A 248 15.15 14.78 -17.47
CA GLY A 248 16.16 15.46 -18.27
C GLY A 248 17.41 15.89 -17.49
N HIS A 249 17.69 15.26 -16.34
CA HIS A 249 18.88 15.54 -15.53
C HIS A 249 19.91 14.43 -15.64
N THR A 250 21.16 14.78 -15.96
CA THR A 250 22.31 13.87 -15.82
C THR A 250 22.77 13.86 -14.37
N ILE A 251 22.71 12.68 -13.73
CA ILE A 251 23.01 12.52 -12.31
C ILE A 251 24.39 11.88 -12.14
N THR A 252 25.24 12.56 -11.37
CA THR A 252 26.60 12.11 -11.02
C THR A 252 26.84 12.09 -9.51
N SER A 253 25.89 12.60 -8.72
CA SER A 253 25.98 12.67 -7.26
C SER A 253 24.60 12.63 -6.59
N ILE A 254 24.56 12.24 -5.32
CA ILE A 254 23.32 12.18 -4.51
C ILE A 254 22.82 13.60 -4.18
N GLU A 255 23.73 14.57 -4.07
CA GLU A 255 23.41 15.97 -3.86
C GLU A 255 22.59 16.54 -5.02
N GLN A 256 22.92 16.15 -6.27
CA GLN A 256 22.13 16.52 -7.45
C GLN A 256 20.73 15.93 -7.40
N LEU A 257 20.57 14.66 -7.02
CA LEU A 257 19.23 14.05 -6.82
C LEU A 257 18.40 14.85 -5.80
N SER A 258 19.04 15.25 -4.69
CA SER A 258 18.38 16.02 -3.64
C SER A 258 17.93 17.40 -4.14
N GLU A 259 18.77 18.10 -4.91
CA GLU A 259 18.43 19.39 -5.51
C GLU A 259 17.28 19.28 -6.52
N VAL A 260 17.37 18.31 -7.44
CA VAL A 260 16.35 18.05 -8.47
C VAL A 260 15.00 17.83 -7.81
N PHE A 261 14.87 16.82 -6.95
CA PHE A 261 13.57 16.45 -6.39
C PHE A 261 12.97 17.49 -5.45
N THR A 262 13.80 18.30 -4.80
CA THR A 262 13.31 19.41 -3.97
C THR A 262 12.68 20.51 -4.83
N ARG A 263 13.17 20.72 -6.06
CA ARG A 263 12.67 21.78 -6.97
C ARG A 263 11.59 21.32 -7.94
N THR A 264 11.51 20.03 -8.23
CA THR A 264 10.55 19.50 -9.19
C THR A 264 9.12 19.64 -8.67
N SER A 265 8.19 20.03 -9.56
CA SER A 265 6.76 20.10 -9.21
C SER A 265 6.18 18.70 -8.99
N VAL A 266 5.16 18.59 -8.15
CA VAL A 266 4.43 17.32 -7.93
C VAL A 266 3.92 16.74 -9.25
N GLY A 267 3.36 17.58 -10.13
CA GLY A 267 2.83 17.14 -11.42
C GLY A 267 3.90 16.50 -12.33
N ALA A 268 5.11 17.06 -12.35
CA ALA A 268 6.22 16.48 -13.11
C ALA A 268 6.72 15.16 -12.49
N LEU A 269 6.85 15.10 -11.17
CA LEU A 269 7.21 13.85 -10.47
C LEU A 269 6.20 12.74 -10.74
N MET A 270 4.91 13.02 -10.55
CA MET A 270 3.85 12.03 -10.76
C MET A 270 3.72 11.66 -12.23
N GLY A 271 3.96 12.59 -13.15
CA GLY A 271 4.00 12.33 -14.59
C GLY A 271 5.00 11.23 -14.94
N VAL A 272 6.24 11.32 -14.46
CA VAL A 272 7.26 10.28 -14.69
C VAL A 272 6.94 8.98 -13.94
N ILE A 273 6.48 9.08 -12.68
CA ILE A 273 6.17 7.91 -11.85
C ILE A 273 5.03 7.06 -12.46
N ASN A 274 4.06 7.69 -13.12
CA ASN A 274 2.98 6.97 -13.80
C ASN A 274 3.47 6.10 -14.97
N GLU A 275 4.63 6.43 -15.56
CA GLU A 275 5.19 5.70 -16.71
C GLU A 275 6.12 4.54 -16.28
N LEU A 276 6.38 4.39 -14.97
CA LEU A 276 7.20 3.29 -14.47
C LEU A 276 6.43 1.98 -14.54
N ASP A 277 6.98 1.01 -15.27
CA ASP A 277 6.37 -0.30 -15.50
C ASP A 277 7.25 -1.42 -14.92
N LEU A 278 6.92 -1.86 -13.71
CA LEU A 278 7.75 -2.75 -12.88
C LEU A 278 7.15 -4.16 -12.79
N THR A 279 7.62 -5.06 -13.67
CA THR A 279 7.13 -6.44 -13.82
C THR A 279 7.59 -7.40 -12.73
N ASP A 280 8.70 -7.10 -12.07
CA ASP A 280 9.32 -7.89 -10.99
C ASP A 280 8.56 -7.83 -9.65
N ASN A 281 7.39 -7.18 -9.63
CA ASN A 281 6.63 -6.84 -8.44
C ASN A 281 7.32 -5.88 -7.45
N SER A 282 8.38 -5.18 -7.84
CA SER A 282 8.97 -4.13 -7.01
C SER A 282 8.06 -2.89 -6.92
N LEU A 283 8.41 -2.00 -5.98
CA LEU A 283 7.88 -0.64 -5.92
C LEU A 283 9.04 0.34 -6.13
N ALA A 284 8.85 1.32 -7.01
CA ALA A 284 9.87 2.31 -7.34
C ALA A 284 10.42 3.02 -6.09
N PHE A 285 9.51 3.44 -5.22
CA PHE A 285 9.82 4.10 -3.95
C PHE A 285 9.18 3.31 -2.80
N ALA A 286 10.00 2.50 -2.16
CA ALA A 286 9.66 1.68 -1.00
C ALA A 286 10.46 2.13 0.24
N PRO A 287 10.05 1.75 1.45
CA PRO A 287 10.89 1.86 2.63
C PRO A 287 12.32 1.37 2.39
N CYS A 288 13.32 1.95 3.06
CA CYS A 288 14.72 1.58 2.92
C CYS A 288 15.36 1.30 4.28
N VAL A 289 16.52 0.65 4.28
CA VAL A 289 17.42 0.64 5.44
C VAL A 289 18.13 1.98 5.44
N GLU A 290 17.95 2.79 6.47
CA GLU A 290 18.48 4.15 6.53
C GLU A 290 19.94 4.19 6.95
N ARG A 291 20.62 5.24 6.49
CA ARG A 291 21.97 5.56 6.91
C ARG A 291 21.98 5.84 8.43
N LYS A 292 22.74 5.04 9.16
CA LYS A 292 22.74 5.03 10.64
C LYS A 292 23.13 6.37 11.27
N GLU A 293 24.12 7.06 10.71
CA GLU A 293 24.68 8.28 11.28
C GLU A 293 24.43 9.46 10.34
N LEU A 294 23.28 10.13 10.54
CA LEU A 294 22.93 11.41 9.93
C LEU A 294 22.66 12.43 11.03
N GLU A 295 23.34 13.58 10.97
CA GLU A 295 23.23 14.61 12.00
C GLU A 295 21.79 15.13 12.11
N GLY A 296 21.25 15.16 13.34
CA GLY A 296 19.91 15.68 13.60
C GLY A 296 18.76 14.81 13.08
N VAL A 297 19.02 13.61 12.55
CA VAL A 297 18.00 12.69 12.04
C VAL A 297 17.92 11.43 12.90
N GLU A 298 16.74 11.16 13.44
CA GLU A 298 16.42 9.86 14.06
C GLU A 298 15.99 8.87 12.95
N PRO A 299 16.73 7.77 12.71
CA PRO A 299 16.36 6.80 11.70
C PRO A 299 15.20 5.91 12.19
N PHE A 300 14.29 5.58 11.27
CA PHE A 300 13.20 4.64 11.49
C PHE A 300 13.69 3.18 11.44
N LEU A 301 14.53 2.83 10.46
CA LEU A 301 15.03 1.48 10.25
C LEU A 301 16.52 1.49 9.89
N ILE A 302 17.38 0.85 10.70
CA ILE A 302 18.85 0.77 10.46
C ILE A 302 19.35 -0.67 10.21
N LYS A 303 18.43 -1.63 10.20
CA LYS A 303 18.66 -3.06 10.01
C LYS A 303 17.57 -3.60 9.08
N THR A 304 17.86 -4.63 8.32
CA THR A 304 16.83 -5.29 7.51
C THR A 304 15.80 -5.99 8.41
N PRO A 305 14.58 -6.27 7.92
CA PRO A 305 13.62 -7.13 8.62
C PRO A 305 14.23 -8.48 9.05
N ALA A 306 15.05 -9.10 8.20
CA ALA A 306 15.69 -10.37 8.51
C ALA A 306 16.72 -10.26 9.64
N GLU A 307 17.52 -9.18 9.66
CA GLU A 307 18.43 -8.91 10.77
C GLU A 307 17.69 -8.65 12.09
N ILE A 308 16.59 -7.88 12.06
CA ILE A 308 15.78 -7.58 13.26
C ILE A 308 15.16 -8.84 13.85
N VAL A 309 14.64 -9.74 13.00
CA VAL A 309 14.11 -11.03 13.44
C VAL A 309 15.22 -11.90 14.01
N ARG A 310 16.35 -12.03 13.31
CA ARG A 310 17.51 -12.82 13.77
C ARG A 310 17.98 -12.37 15.14
N ASP A 311 18.05 -11.07 15.35
CA ASP A 311 18.53 -10.44 16.58
C ASP A 311 17.43 -10.31 17.66
N LYS A 312 16.18 -10.69 17.33
CA LYS A 312 14.99 -10.65 18.20
C LYS A 312 14.67 -9.25 18.73
N GLU A 313 14.79 -8.25 17.86
CA GLU A 313 14.63 -6.82 18.19
C GLU A 313 13.25 -6.24 17.85
N LEU A 314 12.38 -7.01 17.20
CA LEU A 314 10.98 -6.62 16.95
C LEU A 314 10.12 -6.57 18.23
N SER A 315 9.02 -5.82 18.15
CA SER A 315 8.07 -5.65 19.26
C SER A 315 7.41 -6.97 19.65
N ASN A 316 7.51 -7.33 20.94
CA ASN A 316 6.85 -8.50 21.50
C ASN A 316 5.38 -8.19 21.84
N ILE A 317 4.52 -8.14 20.82
CA ILE A 317 3.09 -7.85 20.92
C ILE A 317 2.24 -8.89 20.17
N PRO A 318 0.99 -9.15 20.59
CA PRO A 318 0.09 -10.01 19.83
C PRO A 318 -0.12 -9.48 18.41
N THR A 319 -0.07 -10.38 17.43
CA THR A 319 -0.13 -10.02 16.00
C THR A 319 -1.07 -10.94 15.23
N ILE A 320 -1.87 -10.39 14.31
CA ILE A 320 -2.59 -11.16 13.27
C ILE A 320 -1.92 -10.89 11.93
N ILE A 321 -1.65 -11.94 11.18
CA ILE A 321 -1.18 -11.89 9.79
C ILE A 321 -2.21 -12.64 8.94
N GLY A 322 -2.51 -12.17 7.74
CA GLY A 322 -3.32 -12.95 6.82
C GLY A 322 -3.28 -12.50 5.38
N PHE A 323 -3.93 -13.29 4.55
CA PHE A 323 -3.96 -13.17 3.10
C PHE A 323 -5.27 -13.74 2.54
N VAL A 324 -5.56 -13.49 1.27
CA VAL A 324 -6.73 -14.04 0.55
C VAL A 324 -6.35 -15.21 -0.37
N ASP A 325 -7.34 -15.92 -0.93
CA ASP A 325 -7.10 -17.02 -1.87
C ASP A 325 -6.46 -16.57 -3.20
N TYR A 326 -6.89 -15.43 -3.78
CA TYR A 326 -6.40 -14.93 -5.07
C TYR A 326 -5.71 -13.56 -4.94
N GLU A 327 -4.63 -13.52 -4.17
CA GLU A 327 -3.80 -12.32 -3.98
C GLU A 327 -3.28 -11.71 -5.29
N GLY A 328 -2.99 -12.54 -6.30
CA GLY A 328 -2.45 -12.06 -7.58
C GLY A 328 -3.43 -11.23 -8.42
N THR A 329 -4.69 -11.15 -8.02
CA THR A 329 -5.64 -10.19 -8.62
C THR A 329 -5.21 -8.73 -8.42
N ILE A 330 -4.26 -8.46 -7.52
CA ILE A 330 -3.55 -7.17 -7.44
C ILE A 330 -2.88 -6.78 -8.78
N ARG A 331 -2.53 -7.75 -9.63
CA ARG A 331 -1.94 -7.54 -10.98
C ARG A 331 -2.90 -7.83 -12.14
N SER A 332 -4.21 -7.79 -11.87
CA SER A 332 -5.22 -8.15 -12.86
C SER A 332 -5.39 -7.11 -13.98
N GLU A 333 -5.15 -5.83 -13.68
CA GLU A 333 -5.20 -4.76 -14.68
C GLU A 333 -4.09 -4.93 -15.72
N GLU A 334 -2.87 -5.23 -15.28
CA GLU A 334 -1.72 -5.41 -16.15
C GLU A 334 -1.86 -6.68 -17.01
N ALA A 335 -2.47 -7.74 -16.48
CA ALA A 335 -2.77 -8.93 -17.27
C ALA A 335 -3.88 -8.73 -18.30
N PHE A 336 -4.90 -7.92 -18.00
CA PHE A 336 -6.07 -7.73 -18.86
C PHE A 336 -5.87 -6.61 -19.90
N GLY A 337 -5.30 -5.49 -19.47
CA GLY A 337 -5.20 -4.26 -20.25
C GLY A 337 -3.84 -4.00 -20.89
N ASN A 338 -2.78 -4.65 -20.39
CA ASN A 338 -1.40 -4.42 -20.85
C ASN A 338 -0.81 -5.68 -21.50
N ASP A 339 0.45 -5.61 -21.90
CA ASP A 339 1.19 -6.67 -22.56
C ASP A 339 1.94 -7.61 -21.60
N TRP A 340 1.68 -7.53 -20.28
CA TRP A 340 2.42 -8.28 -19.27
C TRP A 340 2.39 -9.79 -19.50
N LEU A 341 1.26 -10.37 -19.92
CA LEU A 341 1.20 -11.79 -20.26
C LEU A 341 2.14 -12.16 -21.41
N LYS A 342 2.19 -11.32 -22.44
CA LYS A 342 3.06 -11.51 -23.61
C LYS A 342 4.53 -11.34 -23.21
N ARG A 343 4.84 -10.29 -22.44
CA ARG A 343 6.21 -10.05 -21.94
C ARG A 343 6.69 -11.16 -21.02
N MET A 344 5.82 -11.67 -20.16
CA MET A 344 6.12 -12.83 -19.32
C MET A 344 6.32 -14.09 -20.16
N GLU A 345 5.64 -14.19 -21.31
CA GLU A 345 5.87 -15.26 -22.26
C GLU A 345 7.27 -15.19 -22.90
N GLU A 346 7.64 -14.00 -23.35
CA GLU A 346 8.90 -13.69 -24.04
C GLU A 346 10.11 -13.71 -23.07
N SER A 347 9.94 -13.19 -21.86
CA SER A 347 11.01 -12.89 -20.90
C SER A 347 10.51 -13.07 -19.45
N PHE A 348 10.36 -14.32 -19.01
CA PHE A 348 9.93 -14.63 -17.64
C PHE A 348 10.93 -14.12 -16.57
N SER A 349 12.21 -13.96 -16.92
CA SER A 349 13.24 -13.40 -16.03
C SER A 349 12.92 -11.98 -15.56
N GLU A 350 12.23 -11.17 -16.38
CA GLU A 350 11.78 -9.82 -15.99
C GLU A 350 10.74 -9.81 -14.86
N PHE A 351 10.12 -10.96 -14.58
CA PHE A 351 9.07 -11.10 -13.58
C PHE A 351 9.58 -11.71 -12.26
N ILE A 352 10.86 -12.11 -12.20
CA ILE A 352 11.48 -12.67 -11.00
C ILE A 352 11.53 -11.58 -9.92
N GLN A 353 11.16 -11.95 -8.69
CA GLN A 353 11.02 -11.00 -7.58
C GLN A 353 12.36 -10.36 -7.21
N PRO A 354 12.38 -9.10 -6.75
CA PRO A 354 13.60 -8.42 -6.36
C PRO A 354 14.28 -9.05 -5.14
N ASP A 355 13.57 -9.88 -4.36
CA ASP A 355 14.11 -10.58 -3.19
C ASP A 355 14.80 -11.91 -3.48
N LEU A 356 15.14 -12.13 -4.75
CA LEU A 356 15.87 -13.29 -5.23
C LEU A 356 17.11 -12.88 -6.02
N GLU A 357 18.26 -13.47 -5.69
CA GLU A 357 19.51 -13.34 -6.44
C GLU A 357 19.64 -14.53 -7.41
N ILE A 358 19.24 -14.33 -8.67
CA ILE A 358 19.10 -15.39 -9.68
C ILE A 358 19.87 -15.06 -10.99
N GLU A 359 20.66 -13.98 -11.04
CA GLU A 359 21.20 -13.41 -12.30
C GLU A 359 21.95 -14.39 -13.24
N ASP A 360 22.38 -15.57 -12.79
CA ASP A 360 22.98 -16.62 -13.64
C ASP A 360 22.36 -18.03 -13.51
N ASP A 361 21.26 -18.21 -12.77
CA ASP A 361 20.63 -19.52 -12.57
C ASP A 361 19.39 -19.71 -13.44
N ALA A 362 19.63 -19.87 -14.74
CA ALA A 362 18.57 -20.17 -15.71
C ALA A 362 17.77 -21.43 -15.33
N ALA A 363 18.34 -22.37 -14.56
CA ALA A 363 17.65 -23.58 -14.14
C ALA A 363 16.57 -23.27 -13.09
N VAL A 364 16.84 -22.37 -12.14
CA VAL A 364 15.87 -21.93 -11.12
C VAL A 364 14.75 -21.11 -11.77
N VAL A 365 15.07 -20.20 -12.69
CA VAL A 365 14.05 -19.45 -13.46
C VAL A 365 13.12 -20.42 -14.20
N ASP A 366 13.70 -21.42 -14.87
CA ASP A 366 12.97 -22.48 -15.56
C ASP A 366 12.12 -23.33 -14.60
N GLU A 367 12.62 -23.62 -13.41
CA GLU A 367 11.92 -24.39 -12.38
C GLU A 367 10.68 -23.63 -11.89
N ILE A 368 10.82 -22.35 -11.56
CA ILE A 368 9.70 -21.47 -11.17
C ILE A 368 8.69 -21.41 -12.32
N LYS A 369 9.13 -21.15 -13.55
CA LYS A 369 8.26 -21.11 -14.73
C LYS A 369 7.49 -22.42 -14.90
N LYS A 370 8.15 -23.58 -14.80
CA LYS A 370 7.52 -24.90 -14.91
C LYS A 370 6.54 -25.18 -13.77
N TYR A 371 6.82 -24.70 -12.55
CA TYR A 371 5.94 -24.88 -11.40
C TYR A 371 4.55 -24.23 -11.61
N TYR A 372 4.50 -23.03 -12.21
CA TYR A 372 3.25 -22.31 -12.45
C TYR A 372 2.59 -22.62 -13.79
N PHE A 373 3.38 -22.70 -14.86
CA PHE A 373 2.88 -22.78 -16.23
C PHE A 373 3.01 -24.18 -16.86
N GLY A 374 3.63 -25.12 -16.16
CA GLY A 374 3.82 -26.50 -16.62
C GLY A 374 4.78 -26.62 -17.81
N SER A 375 4.83 -27.81 -18.40
CA SER A 375 5.72 -28.14 -19.52
C SER A 375 5.39 -27.41 -20.83
N SER A 376 4.19 -26.83 -20.93
CA SER A 376 3.75 -26.02 -22.06
C SER A 376 4.43 -24.64 -22.10
N GLY A 377 5.11 -24.26 -21.00
CA GLY A 377 5.65 -22.93 -20.80
C GLY A 377 4.56 -21.88 -20.59
N THR A 378 4.96 -20.61 -20.62
CA THR A 378 4.13 -19.40 -20.48
C THR A 378 3.16 -19.16 -21.63
N LYS A 379 2.99 -20.11 -22.57
CA LYS A 379 1.91 -20.08 -23.55
C LYS A 379 0.60 -20.13 -22.80
N THR A 380 0.06 -18.95 -22.47
CA THR A 380 -1.18 -18.81 -21.73
C THR A 380 -2.29 -19.37 -22.60
N THR A 381 -2.66 -20.62 -22.36
CA THR A 381 -3.99 -21.11 -22.67
C THR A 381 -4.95 -20.10 -22.04
N ASN A 382 -5.92 -19.55 -22.79
CA ASN A 382 -6.99 -18.57 -22.45
C ASN A 382 -7.43 -18.39 -20.96
N SER A 383 -6.52 -18.28 -20.01
CA SER A 383 -6.69 -18.43 -18.57
C SER A 383 -5.61 -17.61 -17.89
N TYR A 384 -6.08 -16.70 -17.04
CA TYR A 384 -5.24 -15.86 -16.20
C TYR A 384 -4.76 -16.59 -14.94
N GLU A 385 -5.26 -17.80 -14.66
CA GLU A 385 -5.05 -18.48 -13.38
C GLU A 385 -3.57 -18.74 -13.05
N PRO A 386 -2.71 -19.26 -13.95
CA PRO A 386 -1.28 -19.44 -13.64
C PRO A 386 -0.56 -18.13 -13.29
N TYR A 387 -0.91 -17.05 -14.01
CA TYR A 387 -0.38 -15.71 -13.78
C TYR A 387 -0.82 -15.17 -12.41
N LEU A 388 -2.11 -15.24 -12.09
CA LEU A 388 -2.63 -14.80 -10.80
C LEU A 388 -2.05 -15.63 -9.65
N LYS A 389 -1.85 -16.93 -9.84
CA LYS A 389 -1.21 -17.78 -8.83
C LYS A 389 0.25 -17.39 -8.63
N TYR A 390 1.00 -17.11 -9.70
CA TYR A 390 2.39 -16.65 -9.62
C TYR A 390 2.51 -15.35 -8.82
N HIS A 391 1.77 -14.31 -9.20
CA HIS A 391 1.83 -13.02 -8.51
C HIS A 391 1.29 -13.09 -7.07
N GLY A 392 0.22 -13.85 -6.84
CA GLY A 392 -0.32 -14.01 -5.49
C GLY A 392 0.63 -14.74 -4.54
N ASP A 393 1.29 -15.80 -5.04
CA ASP A 393 2.25 -16.56 -4.27
C ASP A 393 3.48 -15.71 -3.91
N THR A 394 4.06 -15.07 -4.92
CA THR A 394 5.31 -14.32 -4.79
C THR A 394 5.17 -13.02 -4.02
N MET A 395 4.09 -12.26 -4.22
CA MET A 395 3.91 -10.98 -3.56
C MET A 395 3.49 -11.15 -2.09
N ILE A 396 2.56 -12.05 -1.80
CA ILE A 396 1.84 -12.05 -0.52
C ILE A 396 1.86 -13.38 0.22
N LEU A 397 1.46 -14.50 -0.41
CA LEU A 397 1.30 -15.77 0.32
C LEU A 397 2.63 -16.19 0.95
N ILE A 398 3.70 -16.27 0.17
CA ILE A 398 4.98 -16.79 0.64
C ILE A 398 5.63 -15.85 1.64
N SER A 399 5.55 -14.53 1.40
CA SER A 399 6.02 -13.54 2.37
C SER A 399 5.27 -13.67 3.70
N SER A 400 3.94 -13.87 3.68
CA SER A 400 3.13 -14.05 4.89
C SER A 400 3.48 -15.32 5.68
N LEU A 401 3.76 -16.42 4.98
CA LEU A 401 4.20 -17.68 5.60
C LEU A 401 5.62 -17.58 6.19
N ARG A 402 6.51 -16.87 5.52
CA ARG A 402 7.86 -16.59 6.03
C ARG A 402 7.79 -15.67 7.25
N GLU A 403 7.00 -14.61 7.19
CA GLU A 403 6.83 -13.65 8.29
C GLU A 403 6.29 -14.36 9.54
N VAL A 404 5.13 -15.01 9.47
CA VAL A 404 4.54 -15.64 10.67
C VAL A 404 5.50 -16.63 11.35
N ARG A 405 6.28 -17.39 10.58
CA ARG A 405 7.31 -18.31 11.10
C ARG A 405 8.45 -17.56 11.77
N ASN A 406 8.91 -16.48 11.16
CA ASN A 406 10.00 -15.63 11.65
C ASN A 406 9.59 -14.85 12.91
N ARG A 407 8.37 -14.30 12.96
CA ARG A 407 7.83 -13.62 14.15
C ARG A 407 7.72 -14.53 15.35
N VAL A 408 7.19 -15.75 15.19
CA VAL A 408 7.06 -16.69 16.32
C VAL A 408 8.41 -17.31 16.74
N PHE A 409 9.46 -17.18 15.92
CA PHE A 409 10.83 -17.48 16.33
C PHE A 409 11.41 -16.39 17.24
N ALA A 410 11.12 -15.14 16.88
CA ALA A 410 11.74 -13.97 17.48
C ALA A 410 10.97 -13.42 18.70
N THR A 411 9.67 -13.70 18.82
CA THR A 411 8.79 -13.19 19.89
C THR A 411 8.18 -14.31 20.74
N THR A 412 7.58 -13.93 21.87
CA THR A 412 6.85 -14.85 22.77
C THR A 412 5.34 -14.58 22.81
N SER A 413 4.91 -13.48 22.18
CA SER A 413 3.49 -13.11 22.08
C SER A 413 2.76 -13.96 21.05
N ASN A 414 1.45 -14.13 21.25
CA ASN A 414 0.63 -14.90 20.33
C ASN A 414 0.59 -14.24 18.94
N THR A 415 0.93 -15.02 17.92
CA THR A 415 0.74 -14.64 16.52
C THR A 415 -0.32 -15.54 15.90
N TYR A 416 -1.27 -14.98 15.16
CA TYR A 416 -2.37 -15.70 14.53
C TYR A 416 -2.28 -15.54 13.01
N LEU A 417 -2.52 -16.63 12.28
CA LEU A 417 -2.58 -16.63 10.82
C LEU A 417 -4.02 -16.88 10.35
N TYR A 418 -4.49 -16.11 9.35
CA TYR A 418 -5.73 -16.42 8.63
C TYR A 418 -5.54 -16.47 7.13
N GLN A 419 -6.47 -17.17 6.47
CA GLN A 419 -6.69 -17.11 5.04
C GLN A 419 -8.17 -16.81 4.76
N PHE A 420 -8.45 -15.80 3.94
CA PHE A 420 -9.80 -15.44 3.55
C PHE A 420 -10.11 -15.95 2.13
N SER A 421 -11.17 -16.73 1.97
CA SER A 421 -11.56 -17.37 0.71
C SER A 421 -13.04 -17.16 0.36
N TYR A 422 -13.76 -16.33 1.12
CA TYR A 422 -15.18 -16.15 0.88
C TYR A 422 -15.42 -15.27 -0.35
N LYS A 423 -16.07 -15.85 -1.36
CA LYS A 423 -16.65 -15.12 -2.50
C LYS A 423 -18.08 -14.71 -2.16
N GLY A 424 -18.29 -13.40 -2.08
CA GLY A 424 -19.59 -12.81 -1.81
C GLY A 424 -19.70 -11.41 -2.41
N THR A 425 -20.88 -10.81 -2.29
CA THR A 425 -21.25 -9.65 -3.11
C THR A 425 -20.67 -8.34 -2.61
N LEU A 426 -20.29 -8.25 -1.32
CA LEU A 426 -19.71 -7.02 -0.76
C LEU A 426 -18.33 -6.71 -1.33
N GLY A 427 -17.57 -7.75 -1.68
CA GLY A 427 -16.23 -7.61 -2.25
C GLY A 427 -16.21 -7.31 -3.75
N GLU A 428 -17.35 -7.40 -4.45
CA GLU A 428 -17.41 -7.26 -5.92
C GLU A 428 -16.92 -5.90 -6.43
N ALA A 429 -17.18 -4.84 -5.67
CA ALA A 429 -16.72 -3.48 -6.01
C ALA A 429 -15.20 -3.30 -5.96
N LEU A 430 -14.47 -4.26 -5.38
CA LEU A 430 -13.01 -4.25 -5.25
C LEU A 430 -12.33 -5.19 -6.25
N VAL A 431 -13.10 -5.90 -7.09
CA VAL A 431 -12.56 -6.85 -8.08
C VAL A 431 -11.99 -6.06 -9.26
N GLY A 432 -10.75 -6.38 -9.65
CA GLY A 432 -10.17 -5.91 -10.91
C GLY A 432 -10.86 -6.52 -12.15
N PRO A 433 -10.35 -6.30 -13.35
CA PRO A 433 -11.01 -6.76 -14.59
C PRO A 433 -11.08 -8.29 -14.73
N ILE A 434 -10.34 -9.05 -13.92
CA ILE A 434 -10.33 -10.52 -13.96
C ILE A 434 -11.15 -11.06 -12.79
N ASN A 435 -12.27 -11.71 -13.10
CA ASN A 435 -13.11 -12.37 -12.12
C ASN A 435 -12.49 -13.72 -11.70
N VAL A 436 -12.56 -14.02 -10.40
CA VAL A 436 -12.06 -15.27 -9.81
C VAL A 436 -13.16 -15.99 -9.05
N ASP A 437 -13.01 -17.30 -8.87
CA ASP A 437 -14.01 -18.15 -8.19
C ASP A 437 -13.75 -18.32 -6.69
N SER A 438 -13.11 -17.32 -6.07
CA SER A 438 -12.91 -17.20 -4.62
C SER A 438 -12.66 -15.72 -4.25
N ALA A 439 -11.96 -15.44 -3.16
CA ALA A 439 -11.68 -14.08 -2.70
C ALA A 439 -10.50 -13.42 -3.45
N PRO A 440 -10.71 -12.29 -4.17
CA PRO A 440 -9.63 -11.47 -4.73
C PRO A 440 -8.94 -10.62 -3.64
N HIS A 441 -7.81 -10.01 -4.01
CA HIS A 441 -7.04 -9.10 -3.16
C HIS A 441 -7.91 -7.97 -2.61
N GLY A 442 -7.87 -7.75 -1.30
CA GLY A 442 -8.68 -6.73 -0.62
C GLY A 442 -10.14 -7.11 -0.39
N ALA A 443 -10.61 -8.29 -0.80
CA ALA A 443 -12.00 -8.68 -0.62
C ALA A 443 -12.43 -8.65 0.84
N GLU A 444 -11.59 -9.08 1.78
CA GLU A 444 -11.93 -9.13 3.21
C GLU A 444 -12.14 -7.74 3.82
N VAL A 445 -11.51 -6.72 3.25
CA VAL A 445 -11.63 -5.33 3.72
C VAL A 445 -13.05 -4.82 3.50
N ALA A 446 -13.72 -5.20 2.40
CA ALA A 446 -15.13 -4.89 2.21
C ALA A 446 -15.99 -5.43 3.37
N TYR A 447 -15.74 -6.65 3.84
CA TYR A 447 -16.49 -7.24 4.94
C TYR A 447 -16.19 -6.62 6.30
N LEU A 448 -15.01 -6.00 6.48
CA LEU A 448 -14.70 -5.25 7.69
C LEU A 448 -15.45 -3.90 7.73
N PHE A 449 -15.61 -3.23 6.57
CA PHE A 449 -15.99 -1.81 6.51
C PHE A 449 -17.27 -1.48 5.70
N HIS A 450 -18.20 -2.43 5.48
CA HIS A 450 -19.36 -2.22 4.58
C HIS A 450 -20.56 -1.41 5.13
N GLY A 451 -20.50 -0.80 6.32
CA GLY A 451 -21.55 0.12 6.84
C GLY A 451 -22.99 -0.44 6.99
N GLY A 452 -23.21 -1.72 6.68
CA GLY A 452 -24.49 -2.41 6.73
C GLY A 452 -25.38 -2.30 5.48
N SER A 453 -24.95 -1.62 4.42
CA SER A 453 -25.73 -1.50 3.16
C SER A 453 -25.28 -2.50 2.09
N GLY A 454 -26.22 -3.02 1.30
CA GLY A 454 -25.95 -4.04 0.29
C GLY A 454 -25.60 -5.40 0.93
N GLY A 455 -25.21 -6.39 0.12
CA GLY A 455 -24.84 -7.71 0.62
C GLY A 455 -26.01 -8.70 0.74
N THR A 456 -25.67 -9.98 0.78
CA THR A 456 -26.56 -11.11 1.11
C THR A 456 -26.55 -11.39 2.62
N GLU A 457 -27.44 -12.27 3.08
CA GLU A 457 -27.43 -12.73 4.48
C GLU A 457 -26.09 -13.39 4.86
N LEU A 458 -25.49 -14.14 3.93
CA LEU A 458 -24.18 -14.77 4.14
C LEU A 458 -23.05 -13.74 4.20
N ASP A 459 -23.10 -12.69 3.37
CA ASP A 459 -22.14 -11.60 3.41
C ASP A 459 -22.13 -10.93 4.80
N HIS A 460 -23.31 -10.65 5.35
CA HIS A 460 -23.45 -10.07 6.68
C HIS A 460 -23.00 -11.02 7.80
N LEU A 461 -23.19 -12.33 7.63
CA LEU A 461 -22.66 -13.33 8.57
C LEU A 461 -21.12 -13.33 8.59
N VAL A 462 -20.48 -13.31 7.41
CA VAL A 462 -19.01 -13.25 7.28
C VAL A 462 -18.44 -11.96 7.84
N SER A 463 -19.08 -10.83 7.53
CA SER A 463 -18.73 -9.54 8.12
C SER A 463 -18.79 -9.59 9.65
N LYS A 464 -19.90 -10.09 10.21
CA LYS A 464 -20.06 -10.21 11.66
C LYS A 464 -18.95 -11.06 12.28
N ILE A 465 -18.58 -12.17 11.64
CA ILE A 465 -17.47 -13.03 12.07
C ILE A 465 -16.16 -12.22 12.14
N LEU A 466 -15.79 -11.55 11.04
CA LEU A 466 -14.55 -10.78 10.98
C LEU A 466 -14.53 -9.65 12.00
N VAL A 467 -15.60 -8.85 12.05
CA VAL A 467 -15.70 -7.70 12.96
C VAL A 467 -15.69 -8.17 14.43
N ASP A 468 -16.40 -9.25 14.78
CA ASP A 468 -16.36 -9.82 16.14
C ASP A 468 -14.93 -10.20 16.56
N ARG A 469 -14.18 -10.85 15.66
CA ARG A 469 -12.81 -11.29 15.93
C ARG A 469 -11.82 -10.14 16.02
N TRP A 470 -11.87 -9.19 15.09
CA TRP A 470 -10.98 -8.02 15.07
C TRP A 470 -11.22 -7.13 16.29
N THR A 471 -12.49 -6.89 16.64
CA THR A 471 -12.81 -6.10 17.84
C THR A 471 -12.40 -6.80 19.13
N ASN A 472 -12.56 -8.12 19.23
CA ASN A 472 -12.11 -8.85 20.41
C ASN A 472 -10.58 -8.89 20.52
N PHE A 473 -9.89 -9.08 19.39
CA PHE A 473 -8.44 -8.95 19.34
C PHE A 473 -8.00 -7.56 19.78
N ALA A 474 -8.65 -6.50 19.28
CA ALA A 474 -8.37 -5.13 19.70
C ALA A 474 -8.62 -4.90 21.20
N ARG A 475 -9.51 -5.67 21.84
CA ARG A 475 -9.75 -5.61 23.29
C ARG A 475 -8.64 -6.28 24.09
N ASN A 476 -8.28 -7.50 23.74
CA ASN A 476 -7.53 -8.38 24.65
C ASN A 476 -6.39 -9.18 24.00
N GLY A 477 -6.14 -9.02 22.70
CA GLY A 477 -5.10 -9.71 21.96
C GLY A 477 -5.44 -11.15 21.57
N ASN A 478 -6.71 -11.58 21.73
CA ASN A 478 -7.20 -12.89 21.31
C ASN A 478 -8.38 -12.71 20.32
N PRO A 479 -8.32 -13.26 19.10
CA PRO A 479 -9.40 -13.13 18.13
C PRO A 479 -10.60 -14.05 18.41
N THR A 480 -10.52 -15.01 19.34
CA THR A 480 -11.62 -15.92 19.65
C THR A 480 -12.61 -15.32 20.65
N THR A 481 -13.89 -15.33 20.30
CA THR A 481 -14.99 -14.77 21.12
C THR A 481 -15.90 -15.89 21.66
N THR A 482 -16.83 -15.55 22.54
CA THR A 482 -17.89 -16.48 23.00
C THR A 482 -18.89 -16.86 21.89
N HIS A 483 -18.93 -16.11 20.78
CA HIS A 483 -19.78 -16.39 19.63
C HIS A 483 -19.04 -17.14 18.52
N SER A 484 -17.72 -17.28 18.64
CA SER A 484 -16.91 -17.99 17.66
C SER A 484 -17.25 -19.48 17.67
N THR A 485 -17.55 -20.04 16.50
CA THR A 485 -17.79 -21.47 16.33
C THR A 485 -16.49 -22.27 16.36
N VAL A 486 -15.39 -21.61 15.98
CA VAL A 486 -14.04 -22.19 15.94
C VAL A 486 -13.11 -21.42 16.87
N ASN A 487 -12.36 -22.17 17.69
CA ASN A 487 -11.24 -21.64 18.46
C ASN A 487 -10.06 -21.39 17.53
N TRP A 488 -9.67 -20.12 17.36
CA TRP A 488 -8.52 -19.74 16.56
C TRP A 488 -7.28 -19.77 17.45
N GLU A 489 -6.56 -20.88 17.38
CA GLU A 489 -5.31 -21.07 18.11
C GLU A 489 -4.15 -20.29 17.46
N PRO A 490 -3.17 -19.82 18.24
CA PRO A 490 -1.99 -19.15 17.71
C PRO A 490 -1.11 -20.10 16.88
N TYR A 491 -0.44 -19.54 15.88
CA TYR A 491 0.61 -20.20 15.13
C TYR A 491 1.83 -20.42 16.06
N THR A 492 2.50 -21.57 15.93
CA THR A 492 3.71 -21.87 16.69
C THR A 492 4.79 -22.46 15.80
N GLN A 493 6.04 -22.50 16.29
CA GLN A 493 7.15 -23.17 15.59
C GLN A 493 6.89 -24.66 15.27
N ASN A 494 6.06 -25.34 16.09
CA ASN A 494 5.78 -26.77 15.93
C ASN A 494 4.49 -27.04 15.15
N GLU A 495 3.53 -26.12 15.21
CA GLU A 495 2.21 -26.27 14.61
C GLU A 495 1.85 -25.00 13.85
N ALA A 496 1.87 -25.08 12.52
CA ALA A 496 1.51 -24.00 11.60
C ALA A 496 -0.02 -23.83 11.49
N LYS A 497 -0.67 -23.52 12.62
CA LYS A 497 -2.12 -23.36 12.72
C LYS A 497 -2.59 -22.08 12.03
N PHE A 498 -3.72 -22.15 11.34
CA PHE A 498 -4.37 -20.98 10.74
C PHE A 498 -5.89 -21.15 10.70
N LEU A 499 -6.60 -20.02 10.61
CA LEU A 499 -8.04 -19.98 10.41
C LEU A 499 -8.35 -19.70 8.94
N ARG A 500 -9.11 -20.57 8.27
CA ARG A 500 -9.68 -20.28 6.95
C ARG A 500 -11.11 -19.78 7.10
N ILE A 501 -11.45 -18.66 6.47
CA ILE A 501 -12.77 -18.03 6.49
C ILE A 501 -13.33 -18.05 5.06
N GLY A 502 -14.39 -18.83 4.81
CA GLY A 502 -14.87 -19.19 3.47
C GLY A 502 -16.21 -19.94 3.49
N SER A 503 -16.85 -20.18 2.34
CA SER A 503 -18.15 -20.87 2.29
C SER A 503 -18.04 -22.40 2.35
N THR A 504 -19.12 -23.08 2.76
CA THR A 504 -19.19 -24.55 2.92
C THR A 504 -18.95 -25.37 1.66
N GLU A 505 -19.25 -24.87 0.46
CA GLU A 505 -19.11 -25.66 -0.77
C GLU A 505 -17.64 -26.00 -1.08
N GLU A 506 -16.71 -25.11 -0.69
CA GLU A 506 -15.26 -25.37 -0.73
C GLU A 506 -14.76 -26.26 0.43
N ILE A 507 -15.41 -26.17 1.61
CA ILE A 507 -14.96 -26.81 2.86
C ILE A 507 -15.45 -28.27 2.97
N VAL A 508 -16.56 -28.63 2.33
CA VAL A 508 -17.26 -29.94 2.44
C VAL A 508 -16.74 -31.01 1.46
N GLY A 509 -15.57 -30.79 0.84
CA GLY A 509 -14.84 -31.87 0.14
C GLY A 509 -14.52 -33.11 1.00
N ARG A 510 -14.79 -33.07 2.32
CA ARG A 510 -14.69 -34.21 3.25
C ARG A 510 -15.79 -34.22 4.31
N GLY A 511 -16.98 -34.75 3.97
CA GLY A 511 -17.95 -35.24 4.97
C GLY A 511 -19.26 -34.47 4.99
N GLY A 512 -20.34 -35.14 4.57
CA GLY A 512 -21.62 -34.50 4.29
C GLY A 512 -22.52 -34.18 5.49
N ARG A 513 -23.56 -33.39 5.16
CA ARG A 513 -24.78 -33.04 5.90
C ARG A 513 -24.59 -32.27 7.21
N GLU A 514 -24.37 -30.97 7.08
CA GLU A 514 -24.83 -29.99 8.07
C GLU A 514 -25.78 -28.97 7.41
N THR A 515 -26.80 -28.53 8.15
CA THR A 515 -27.88 -27.63 7.69
C THR A 515 -27.60 -26.14 7.95
N GLN A 516 -26.41 -25.81 8.46
CA GLN A 516 -25.92 -24.44 8.65
C GLN A 516 -24.58 -24.30 7.90
N PRO A 517 -24.35 -23.20 7.17
CA PRO A 517 -23.08 -23.00 6.48
C PRO A 517 -21.97 -22.78 7.50
N ILE A 518 -20.99 -23.69 7.53
CA ILE A 518 -19.71 -23.52 8.21
C ILE A 518 -18.92 -22.44 7.46
N MET A 519 -18.73 -21.29 8.09
CA MET A 519 -18.00 -20.15 7.48
C MET A 519 -16.54 -20.08 7.90
N GLU A 520 -16.11 -20.90 8.86
CA GLU A 520 -14.78 -20.87 9.45
C GLU A 520 -14.29 -22.28 9.75
N ILE A 521 -13.01 -22.54 9.52
CA ILE A 521 -12.37 -23.80 9.86
C ILE A 521 -10.93 -23.58 10.34
N ALA A 522 -10.54 -24.25 11.43
CA ALA A 522 -9.17 -24.28 11.90
C ALA A 522 -8.40 -25.38 11.16
N LEU A 523 -7.28 -25.00 10.56
CA LEU A 523 -6.44 -25.87 9.73
C LEU A 523 -4.98 -25.76 10.15
N ILE A 524 -4.15 -26.65 9.63
CA ILE A 524 -2.69 -26.66 9.82
C ILE A 524 -1.99 -26.71 8.48
N ASN A 525 -0.77 -26.18 8.42
CA ASN A 525 0.11 -26.23 7.25
C ASN A 525 -0.56 -25.65 5.99
N PRO A 526 -0.78 -24.32 5.92
CA PRO A 526 -1.34 -23.68 4.75
C PRO A 526 -0.45 -23.90 3.52
N HIS A 527 -1.03 -24.30 2.39
CA HIS A 527 -0.36 -24.45 1.09
C HIS A 527 0.97 -25.24 1.15
N PRO A 528 0.98 -26.49 1.65
CA PRO A 528 2.24 -27.17 2.02
C PRO A 528 3.16 -27.45 0.83
N GLN A 529 2.60 -27.66 -0.37
CA GLN A 529 3.38 -27.88 -1.59
C GLN A 529 4.04 -26.58 -2.07
N THR A 530 3.27 -25.49 -2.14
CA THR A 530 3.77 -24.16 -2.51
C THR A 530 4.80 -23.65 -1.50
N ALA A 531 4.53 -23.81 -0.20
CA ALA A 531 5.46 -23.44 0.86
C ALA A 531 6.78 -24.21 0.75
N ALA A 532 6.73 -25.53 0.54
CA ALA A 532 7.94 -26.35 0.42
C ALA A 532 8.75 -26.02 -0.85
N PHE A 533 8.07 -25.75 -1.97
CA PHE A 533 8.70 -25.34 -3.21
C PHE A 533 9.53 -24.05 -3.02
N TRP A 534 8.89 -23.00 -2.51
CA TRP A 534 9.56 -21.72 -2.30
C TRP A 534 10.59 -21.74 -1.18
N GLU A 535 10.39 -22.55 -0.13
CA GLU A 535 11.41 -22.71 0.93
C GLU A 535 12.74 -23.18 0.34
N GLY A 536 12.70 -24.12 -0.62
CA GLY A 536 13.90 -24.57 -1.34
C GLY A 536 14.63 -23.42 -2.03
N ILE A 537 13.90 -22.60 -2.79
CA ILE A 537 14.45 -21.46 -3.52
C ILE A 537 15.01 -20.40 -2.54
N TYR A 538 14.22 -19.96 -1.57
CA TYR A 538 14.64 -18.94 -0.61
C TYR A 538 15.81 -19.39 0.28
N SER A 539 15.98 -20.69 0.52
CA SER A 539 17.12 -21.19 1.29
C SER A 539 18.48 -20.94 0.61
N SER A 540 18.49 -20.77 -0.71
CA SER A 540 19.72 -20.64 -1.51
C SER A 540 19.83 -19.31 -2.26
N HIS A 541 18.71 -18.64 -2.55
CA HIS A 541 18.66 -17.46 -3.41
C HIS A 541 18.06 -16.22 -2.75
N PHE A 542 17.72 -16.26 -1.45
CA PHE A 542 17.14 -15.09 -0.79
C PHE A 542 18.13 -13.92 -0.78
N LEU A 543 17.71 -12.81 -1.39
CA LEU A 543 18.40 -11.53 -1.33
C LEU A 543 17.73 -10.65 -0.28
N ASP A 544 18.46 -10.33 0.79
CA ASP A 544 17.96 -9.43 1.82
C ASP A 544 17.87 -7.98 1.31
N ALA A 545 17.11 -7.14 2.01
CA ALA A 545 17.06 -5.71 1.72
C ALA A 545 18.44 -5.06 1.90
N GLN A 546 18.73 -4.05 1.08
CA GLN A 546 19.99 -3.30 1.18
C GLN A 546 19.79 -1.87 0.68
N SER A 547 20.67 -0.97 1.09
CA SER A 547 20.63 0.42 0.65
C SER A 547 22.02 0.91 0.30
N ASN A 548 22.08 1.62 -0.83
CA ASN A 548 23.25 2.20 -1.45
C ASN A 548 23.33 3.68 -1.10
N TRP A 549 24.55 4.15 -0.85
CA TRP A 549 24.84 5.55 -0.47
C TRP A 549 25.89 6.20 -1.35
N GLU A 550 26.23 5.56 -2.47
CA GLU A 550 27.18 6.05 -3.45
C GLU A 550 26.63 5.75 -4.84
N ILE A 551 26.81 6.69 -5.78
CA ILE A 551 26.55 6.46 -7.19
C ILE A 551 27.83 5.89 -7.78
N ILE A 552 27.80 4.62 -8.15
CA ILE A 552 28.92 3.99 -8.86
C ILE A 552 28.78 4.40 -10.32
N ASP A 553 29.85 4.96 -10.91
CA ASP A 553 29.88 5.35 -12.34
C ASP A 553 29.38 4.16 -13.18
N ARG A 554 28.22 4.36 -13.82
CA ARG A 554 27.75 3.46 -14.87
C ARG A 554 28.71 3.67 -16.04
N ASN A 555 29.79 2.88 -16.12
CA ASN A 555 30.64 2.88 -17.31
C ASN A 555 29.76 2.75 -18.55
N GLU A 556 30.05 3.52 -19.59
CA GLU A 556 29.30 3.63 -20.86
C GLU A 556 29.10 2.29 -21.62
N ASP A 557 29.56 1.16 -21.09
CA ASP A 557 29.51 -0.18 -21.68
C ASP A 557 28.36 -1.08 -21.18
N THR A 558 27.52 -0.61 -20.24
CA THR A 558 26.29 -1.33 -19.88
C THR A 558 25.17 -0.95 -20.85
N PRO A 559 24.60 -1.87 -21.64
CA PRO A 559 23.58 -1.51 -22.62
C PRO A 559 22.33 -1.04 -21.91
N THR A 560 22.11 0.28 -21.90
CA THR A 560 20.81 0.88 -21.64
C THR A 560 19.82 0.30 -22.62
N THR A 561 18.83 -0.43 -22.14
CA THR A 561 17.61 -0.76 -22.89
C THR A 561 16.83 0.53 -23.13
N THR A 562 17.27 1.31 -24.10
CA THR A 562 16.53 2.46 -24.61
C THR A 562 15.25 1.98 -25.24
N LEU A 563 14.12 2.24 -24.58
CA LEU A 563 12.80 2.22 -25.19
C LEU A 563 12.75 3.29 -26.28
N SER A 564 12.86 2.87 -27.55
CA SER A 564 12.47 3.69 -28.70
C SER A 564 11.30 2.99 -29.40
N PRO A 565 10.22 3.72 -29.76
CA PRO A 565 9.07 3.13 -30.43
C PRO A 565 9.43 2.79 -31.88
N GLY A 566 9.03 1.59 -32.29
CA GLY A 566 9.43 0.96 -33.55
C GLY A 566 9.26 1.84 -34.78
N GLY A 567 10.37 2.03 -35.49
CA GLY A 567 10.40 2.36 -36.91
C GLY A 567 10.44 1.06 -37.71
N ILE A 568 9.41 0.85 -38.52
CA ILE A 568 9.37 -0.16 -39.57
C ILE A 568 10.22 0.40 -40.71
N ASP A 569 11.20 -0.37 -41.20
CA ASP A 569 11.44 -0.45 -42.64
C ASP A 569 12.18 -1.74 -42.99
N GLU A 570 11.67 -2.36 -44.06
CA GLU A 570 12.09 -3.62 -44.66
C GLU A 570 13.39 -3.47 -45.50
N CYS A 571 14.00 -4.63 -45.77
CA CYS A 571 14.68 -5.06 -47.00
C CYS A 571 16.19 -5.33 -46.94
N ASP A 572 16.48 -6.63 -47.06
CA ASP A 572 17.35 -7.30 -48.04
C ASP A 572 18.83 -6.92 -48.21
N GLY A 573 19.67 -7.96 -48.09
CA GLY A 573 20.62 -8.28 -49.15
C GLY A 573 22.10 -8.12 -48.82
N ASP A 574 22.76 -9.27 -48.68
CA ASP A 574 24.12 -9.63 -49.13
C ASP A 574 25.18 -8.53 -49.39
N ASP A 575 26.34 -8.78 -48.76
CA ASP A 575 27.71 -8.63 -49.29
C ASP A 575 28.23 -7.21 -49.54
N CYS A 576 29.29 -6.81 -48.80
CA CYS A 576 30.59 -6.42 -49.35
C CYS A 576 31.53 -5.80 -48.28
N SER A 577 32.69 -6.46 -48.16
CA SER A 577 34.04 -5.99 -47.81
C SER A 577 34.35 -4.49 -47.59
N ASP A 578 35.21 -4.26 -46.59
CA ASP A 578 36.39 -3.35 -46.56
C ASP A 578 36.50 -2.29 -47.66
N ASP A 579 36.59 -1.01 -47.29
CA ASP A 579 37.82 -0.24 -47.59
C ASP A 579 37.96 1.06 -46.77
N ASN A 580 39.23 1.41 -46.54
CA ASN A 580 39.72 2.66 -45.98
C ASN A 580 39.43 3.87 -46.88
N GLY A 581 39.30 5.07 -46.30
CA GLY A 581 39.32 6.29 -47.11
C GLY A 581 39.21 7.60 -46.34
N SER A 582 40.34 8.06 -45.81
CA SER A 582 40.60 9.45 -45.41
C SER A 582 40.30 10.46 -46.52
N GLY A 583 39.80 11.66 -46.18
CA GLY A 583 39.80 12.80 -47.10
C GLY A 583 39.18 14.07 -46.53
N ASN A 584 40.03 14.98 -46.05
CA ASN A 584 39.73 16.37 -45.74
C ASN A 584 39.15 17.14 -46.93
N GLY A 585 38.42 18.22 -46.65
CA GLY A 585 38.15 19.28 -47.62
C GLY A 585 37.26 20.37 -47.05
N ASP A 586 37.88 21.39 -46.46
CA ASP A 586 37.29 22.71 -46.18
C ASP A 586 36.80 23.36 -47.49
N ASP A 587 35.76 24.19 -47.44
CA ASP A 587 35.78 25.52 -48.05
C ASP A 587 34.54 26.35 -47.64
N ASP A 588 34.86 27.57 -47.23
CA ASP A 588 34.00 28.67 -46.79
C ASP A 588 33.00 29.16 -47.85
N CYS A 589 31.90 29.77 -47.40
CA CYS A 589 31.35 30.99 -48.02
C CYS A 589 30.46 31.76 -47.03
N GLU A 590 30.85 33.01 -46.80
CA GLU A 590 30.24 34.08 -46.01
C GLU A 590 28.88 34.55 -46.56
N GLY A 591 28.06 35.18 -45.69
CA GLY A 591 27.06 36.17 -46.13
C GLY A 591 25.83 36.32 -45.24
N ASP A 592 25.91 37.23 -44.26
CA ASP A 592 24.92 38.21 -43.80
C ASP A 592 23.42 37.83 -43.72
N ASP A 593 22.85 37.76 -42.51
CA ASP A 593 22.23 38.92 -41.83
C ASP A 593 21.44 38.45 -40.59
N CYS A 594 21.58 39.21 -39.52
CA CYS A 594 20.91 39.04 -38.24
C CYS A 594 19.42 39.47 -38.32
N ASP A 595 18.52 38.69 -37.72
CA ASP A 595 17.59 39.17 -36.69
C ASP A 595 16.83 38.00 -36.07
N GLU A 596 17.08 37.77 -34.78
CA GLU A 596 16.31 36.93 -33.88
C GLU A 596 14.98 37.62 -33.52
N GLU A 597 13.86 36.89 -33.59
CA GLU A 597 12.84 36.89 -32.52
C GLU A 597 11.78 35.78 -32.71
N ASN A 598 11.75 34.88 -31.71
CA ASN A 598 10.60 34.16 -31.14
C ASN A 598 9.56 33.46 -32.05
N SER A 599 9.73 32.14 -32.22
CA SER A 599 8.64 31.21 -32.55
C SER A 599 8.93 29.78 -32.04
N ALA A 600 9.11 29.61 -30.73
CA ALA A 600 9.23 28.28 -30.10
C ALA A 600 8.17 28.00 -29.02
N SER A 601 7.44 29.01 -28.51
CA SER A 601 6.43 28.78 -27.46
C SER A 601 5.06 28.34 -27.97
N THR A 602 4.80 28.42 -29.27
CA THR A 602 3.48 28.11 -29.83
C THR A 602 3.36 26.65 -30.27
N ALA A 603 4.46 25.98 -30.63
CA ALA A 603 4.45 24.59 -31.09
C ALA A 603 4.21 23.57 -29.95
N ILE A 604 4.62 23.89 -28.72
CA ILE A 604 4.45 22.98 -27.57
C ILE A 604 2.98 22.97 -27.10
N SER A 605 2.24 24.08 -27.24
CA SER A 605 0.84 24.13 -26.80
C SER A 605 -0.14 23.35 -27.69
N TYR A 606 0.18 23.16 -28.99
CA TYR A 606 -0.71 22.42 -29.89
C TYR A 606 -0.53 20.90 -29.80
N THR A 607 0.68 20.41 -29.49
CA THR A 607 0.93 18.96 -29.32
C THR A 607 0.23 18.41 -28.08
N PHE A 608 0.17 19.16 -26.97
CA PHE A 608 -0.58 18.77 -25.77
C PHE A 608 -2.11 18.75 -25.98
N LEU A 609 -2.65 19.63 -26.82
CA LEU A 609 -4.08 19.68 -27.11
C LEU A 609 -4.54 18.53 -28.02
N ILE A 610 -3.67 18.07 -28.94
CA ILE A 610 -3.97 16.96 -29.85
C ILE A 610 -3.91 15.61 -29.12
N ILE A 611 -2.93 15.41 -28.23
CA ILE A 611 -2.85 14.18 -27.41
C ILE A 611 -4.04 14.07 -26.44
N SER A 612 -4.47 15.20 -25.86
CA SER A 612 -5.68 15.25 -25.01
C SER A 612 -6.96 14.91 -25.78
N LEU A 613 -7.07 15.33 -27.05
CA LEU A 613 -8.24 15.01 -27.88
C LEU A 613 -8.31 13.52 -28.27
N PHE A 614 -7.17 12.88 -28.53
CA PHE A 614 -7.13 11.46 -28.86
C PHE A 614 -7.47 10.56 -27.67
N SER A 615 -7.05 10.94 -26.46
CA SER A 615 -7.40 10.19 -25.23
C SER A 615 -8.91 10.29 -24.91
N ILE A 616 -9.51 11.47 -25.12
CA ILE A 616 -10.97 11.65 -24.96
C ILE A 616 -11.77 10.87 -26.03
N LEU A 617 -11.28 10.83 -27.28
CA LEU A 617 -11.93 10.07 -28.36
C LEU A 617 -11.85 8.54 -28.16
N ASN A 618 -10.76 8.03 -27.59
CA ASN A 618 -10.64 6.61 -27.26
C ASN A 618 -11.65 6.21 -26.16
N HIS A 619 -11.91 7.10 -25.21
CA HIS A 619 -12.87 6.84 -24.13
C HIS A 619 -14.33 6.80 -24.62
N PHE A 620 -14.67 7.60 -25.64
CA PHE A 620 -16.00 7.57 -26.28
C PHE A 620 -16.24 6.31 -27.12
N HIS A 621 -15.18 5.69 -27.65
CA HIS A 621 -15.32 4.43 -28.40
C HIS A 621 -15.58 3.23 -27.48
N SER A 622 -15.00 3.21 -26.27
CA SER A 622 -15.26 2.16 -25.27
C SER A 622 -16.66 2.26 -24.64
N SER A 623 -17.26 3.45 -24.55
CA SER A 623 -18.60 3.61 -23.96
C SER A 623 -19.75 3.21 -24.89
N GLN A 624 -19.52 3.01 -26.19
CA GLN A 624 -20.54 2.55 -27.14
C GLN A 624 -20.54 1.04 -27.40
N ILE A 625 -19.59 0.30 -26.83
CA ILE A 625 -19.53 -1.17 -26.92
C ILE A 625 -20.27 -1.84 -25.73
N LEU A 626 -20.73 -1.05 -24.75
CA LEU A 626 -21.44 -1.51 -23.54
C LEU A 626 -22.92 -1.05 -23.47
N SER A 627 -23.56 -0.76 -24.61
CA SER A 627 -25.03 -0.57 -24.69
C SER A 627 -25.73 -1.73 -25.36
#